data_AF-A0A9D1NXX6-F1
#
_entry.id   AF-A0A9D1NXX6-F1
#
_cell.length_a   1.000
_cell.length_b   1.000
_cell.length_c   1.000
_cell.angle_alpha   90.00
_cell.angle_beta   90.00
_cell.angle_gamma   90.00
#
_symmetry.space_group_name_H-M   'P 1'
#
loop_
_entity.id
_entity.type
_entity.pdbx_description
1 polymer ?
#
loop_
_entity_poly.entity_id
_entity_poly.type
_entity_poly.pdbx_seq_one_letter_code
_entity_poly.pdbx_strand_id
1 'polypeptide(L)'
;MVTAAITGCTSGSKETEAPATETVTEAAAEQTEEAAETESEETTEEETEAETETETEEATEAATEAETETETEEVTEEASEAESEEAAETETETEEVTEAAADEETEAETEAAEAETEEATEAAAEEETEAETEEVTEIAAEEETEAESEEATEESTEAETEAETEEATEAETETETEEVTEEATEETTEAETETETEEATEAAAEEETEAASEAAEIVEGTYTIGISQFAEHGSLDNCREGFLAGLAAEGFVEGENLEVEYDNAQSDTGTAATIADSYVSDGVDLICAIATPSAMAAYNSAMDTEIPVVYTAVSDPAAAGLADEDGVPAGNITGTADALPVEEQLQMIREILPEAEKIGILYTTSETNSESTLATYEELAGEYGFEIVSTGINTIADVDMAAAELVGEVDCISNLTDNTVVSALQTVLSYANEANIPVFGSEIEQVKNGCLASMGIDYIALGEQTGQMAAAILKGESTASEMNFETCEGASLYVNTEAAENLGIELSEDYIADAAEVFETTTVE
;
A
#
# COMPACT_ATOMS: atom_id res chain seq x y z
N MET A 1 32.21 45.82 60.56
CA MET A 1 32.52 47.25 60.77
C MET A 1 33.90 47.34 61.43
N VAL A 2 34.81 48.11 60.81
CA VAL A 2 36.14 48.55 61.29
C VAL A 2 37.22 47.44 61.30
N THR A 3 38.04 47.25 60.26
CA THR A 3 39.07 48.11 59.60
C THR A 3 40.47 47.95 60.20
N ALA A 4 41.35 47.38 59.37
CA ALA A 4 42.75 47.73 59.09
C ALA A 4 43.84 47.60 60.17
N ALA A 5 44.77 46.69 59.84
CA ALA A 5 46.13 46.99 59.38
C ALA A 5 47.31 47.03 60.39
N ILE A 6 48.46 46.81 59.74
CA ILE A 6 49.81 47.32 60.03
C ILE A 6 50.77 46.28 60.66
N THR A 7 51.56 45.71 59.76
CA THR A 7 53.03 45.70 59.74
C THR A 7 53.80 45.04 60.89
N GLY A 8 54.47 43.95 60.52
CA GLY A 8 55.92 43.82 60.64
C GLY A 8 56.46 43.32 61.98
N CYS A 9 57.07 42.13 61.96
CA CYS A 9 58.29 41.89 62.73
C CYS A 9 59.03 40.67 62.20
N THR A 10 60.29 40.92 61.89
CA THR A 10 61.38 39.98 61.61
C THR A 10 61.91 39.33 62.89
N SER A 11 62.39 38.10 62.71
CA SER A 11 63.62 37.52 63.29
C SER A 11 63.64 36.99 64.73
N GLY A 12 64.34 35.85 64.87
CA GLY A 12 64.99 35.38 66.09
C GLY A 12 64.46 34.03 66.57
N SER A 13 64.88 32.89 66.02
CA SER A 13 66.09 32.14 66.43
C SER A 13 66.26 31.99 67.95
N LYS A 14 66.11 30.76 68.46
CA LYS A 14 67.19 29.93 69.04
C LYS A 14 66.67 28.89 70.02
N GLU A 15 67.17 27.66 69.84
CA GLU A 15 67.75 26.75 70.87
C GLU A 15 66.85 26.34 72.05
N THR A 16 66.85 25.13 72.63
CA THR A 16 67.55 23.85 72.52
C THR A 16 66.95 22.98 73.64
N GLU A 17 67.26 21.69 73.61
CA GLU A 17 67.28 20.72 74.72
C GLU A 17 66.04 19.82 74.96
N ALA A 18 66.36 18.53 74.87
CA ALA A 18 65.65 17.29 75.19
C ALA A 18 65.42 17.14 76.73
N PRO A 19 65.06 15.98 77.35
CA PRO A 19 64.85 14.62 76.82
C PRO A 19 63.72 13.76 77.48
N ALA A 20 63.43 12.64 76.81
CA ALA A 20 63.22 11.25 77.26
C ALA A 20 62.27 10.83 78.42
N THR A 21 61.73 9.60 78.20
CA THR A 21 61.12 8.60 79.12
C THR A 21 59.63 8.80 79.45
N GLU A 22 58.72 7.82 79.42
CA GLU A 22 58.79 6.34 79.47
C GLU A 22 57.39 5.72 79.16
N THR A 23 57.36 4.46 78.69
CA THR A 23 56.22 3.50 78.66
C THR A 23 55.09 3.79 77.64
N VAL A 24 54.47 2.84 76.92
CA VAL A 24 54.05 1.47 77.24
C VAL A 24 54.02 0.64 75.94
N THR A 25 54.28 -0.64 76.13
CA THR A 25 54.16 -1.81 75.24
C THR A 25 52.88 -1.90 74.39
N GLU A 26 53.03 -2.67 73.29
CA GLU A 26 52.01 -3.43 72.56
C GLU A 26 51.61 -2.86 71.19
N ALA A 27 52.43 -3.15 70.17
CA ALA A 27 51.99 -3.26 68.78
C ALA A 27 53.05 -4.04 67.98
N ALA A 28 52.85 -5.35 67.85
CA ALA A 28 53.58 -6.19 66.91
C ALA A 28 52.55 -6.96 66.07
N ALA A 29 51.92 -6.23 65.16
CA ALA A 29 51.40 -6.67 63.88
C ALA A 29 50.57 -5.52 63.31
N GLU A 30 50.74 -5.26 62.01
CA GLU A 30 49.77 -4.57 61.15
C GLU A 30 49.76 -3.03 61.20
N GLN A 31 50.58 -2.41 60.33
CA GLN A 31 50.30 -1.22 59.48
C GLN A 31 51.35 -1.29 58.33
N THR A 32 51.10 -1.61 57.05
CA THR A 32 50.22 -1.03 56.02
C THR A 32 50.25 0.49 55.90
N GLU A 33 50.74 0.91 54.72
CA GLU A 33 50.51 2.17 53.99
C GLU A 33 51.14 3.48 54.47
N GLU A 34 51.55 4.25 53.46
CA GLU A 34 51.98 5.66 53.46
C GLU A 34 53.35 6.00 54.07
N ALA A 35 54.39 5.90 53.22
CA ALA A 35 55.61 6.69 53.33
C ALA A 35 56.23 6.93 51.94
N ALA A 36 55.52 7.71 51.13
CA ALA A 36 56.09 8.85 50.38
C ALA A 36 55.56 10.06 51.16
N GLU A 37 56.27 11.10 51.55
CA GLU A 37 57.42 11.86 51.06
C GLU A 37 58.04 12.54 52.32
N THR A 38 59.22 13.12 52.40
CA THR A 38 60.05 13.91 51.49
C THR A 38 61.41 14.11 52.19
N GLU A 39 62.36 14.73 51.50
CA GLU A 39 63.74 15.06 51.92
C GLU A 39 64.84 14.06 51.50
N SER A 40 64.96 13.89 50.19
CA SER A 40 66.17 14.38 49.54
C SER A 40 65.75 15.26 48.36
N GLU A 41 65.50 16.53 48.66
CA GLU A 41 65.38 17.60 47.67
C GLU A 41 66.75 17.87 47.01
N GLU A 42 66.66 18.51 45.85
CA GLU A 42 67.72 19.02 44.96
C GLU A 42 68.15 18.04 43.85
N THR A 43 67.70 18.37 42.64
CA THR A 43 67.87 17.73 41.31
C THR A 43 66.80 16.75 40.81
N THR A 44 65.52 17.06 40.98
CA THR A 44 64.45 16.60 40.07
C THR A 44 63.19 17.36 40.42
N GLU A 45 62.92 18.43 39.67
CA GLU A 45 61.65 19.17 39.49
C GLU A 45 61.98 20.62 39.06
N GLU A 46 62.76 20.74 37.98
CA GLU A 46 62.72 21.90 37.08
C GLU A 46 63.30 21.52 35.71
N GLU A 47 63.15 20.27 35.25
CA GLU A 47 63.55 19.81 33.90
C GLU A 47 62.65 18.66 33.41
N THR A 48 61.34 18.69 33.72
CA THR A 48 60.41 17.63 33.25
C THR A 48 58.98 18.11 32.99
N GLU A 49 58.76 19.44 32.92
CA GLU A 49 57.56 20.04 32.33
C GLU A 49 57.91 21.18 31.35
N ALA A 50 59.10 21.12 30.74
CA ALA A 50 59.50 22.09 29.70
C ALA A 50 60.29 21.48 28.53
N GLU A 51 60.51 20.16 28.49
CA GLU A 51 61.24 19.47 27.40
C GLU A 51 60.52 18.21 26.87
N THR A 52 59.19 18.11 27.04
CA THR A 52 58.35 17.13 26.32
C THR A 52 57.11 17.73 25.67
N GLU A 53 57.06 19.06 25.54
CA GLU A 53 56.05 19.78 24.73
C GLU A 53 56.69 20.66 23.63
N THR A 54 57.97 20.45 23.30
CA THR A 54 58.66 21.26 22.27
C THR A 54 59.61 20.48 21.35
N GLU A 55 59.61 19.14 21.37
CA GLU A 55 60.33 18.33 20.37
C GLU A 55 59.52 17.15 19.77
N THR A 56 58.20 17.11 19.97
CA THR A 56 57.33 16.14 19.25
C THR A 56 56.16 16.78 18.49
N GLU A 57 56.05 18.11 18.49
CA GLU A 57 55.09 18.83 17.62
C GLU A 57 55.77 19.51 16.42
N GLU A 58 57.09 19.73 16.40
CA GLU A 58 57.77 20.35 15.23
C GLU A 58 58.40 19.33 14.24
N ALA A 59 58.43 18.04 14.58
CA ALA A 59 59.03 16.99 13.74
C ALA A 59 58.00 16.06 13.05
N THR A 60 56.72 16.20 13.35
CA THR A 60 55.63 15.40 12.74
C THR A 60 54.65 16.23 11.90
N GLU A 61 54.71 17.56 11.97
CA GLU A 61 54.01 18.43 11.01
C GLU A 61 54.88 18.84 9.81
N ALA A 62 56.22 18.78 9.89
CA ALA A 62 57.09 19.19 8.78
C ALA A 62 57.46 18.06 7.78
N ALA A 63 57.10 16.80 8.06
CA ALA A 63 57.38 15.66 7.18
C ALA A 63 56.14 15.06 6.50
N THR A 64 54.95 15.56 6.81
CA THR A 64 53.68 15.10 6.23
C THR A 64 52.99 16.15 5.36
N GLU A 65 53.53 17.37 5.30
CA GLU A 65 53.04 18.45 4.43
C GLU A 65 53.98 18.81 3.27
N ALA A 66 55.03 18.02 3.03
CA ALA A 66 55.97 18.27 1.92
C ALA A 66 55.99 17.17 0.84
N GLU A 67 55.38 16.00 1.07
CA GLU A 67 55.33 14.90 0.08
C GLU A 67 53.89 14.59 -0.39
N THR A 68 52.91 15.43 -0.03
CA THR A 68 51.49 15.25 -0.39
C THR A 68 50.84 16.47 -1.04
N GLU A 69 51.61 17.54 -1.28
CA GLU A 69 51.14 18.76 -1.97
C GLU A 69 51.84 19.02 -3.32
N THR A 70 52.59 18.06 -3.88
CA THR A 70 53.19 18.20 -5.22
C THR A 70 52.90 17.07 -6.21
N GLU A 71 52.19 16.01 -5.81
CA GLU A 71 51.64 15.02 -6.77
C GLU A 71 50.11 15.02 -6.84
N THR A 72 49.42 15.86 -6.05
CA THR A 72 47.96 15.93 -6.02
C THR A 72 47.38 17.23 -6.57
N GLU A 73 48.18 18.26 -6.87
CA GLU A 73 47.68 19.45 -7.58
C GLU A 73 47.96 19.42 -9.09
N GLU A 74 49.03 18.75 -9.56
CA GLU A 74 49.32 18.65 -11.00
C GLU A 74 48.45 17.58 -11.70
N VAL A 75 48.02 16.54 -10.99
CA VAL A 75 47.16 15.46 -11.55
C VAL A 75 45.68 15.80 -11.49
N THR A 76 45.28 16.80 -10.69
CA THR A 76 43.87 17.17 -10.50
C THR A 76 43.45 18.36 -11.35
N GLU A 77 44.37 19.27 -11.73
CA GLU A 77 44.07 20.30 -12.76
C GLU A 77 44.14 19.74 -14.20
N GLU A 78 45.04 18.80 -14.53
CA GLU A 78 45.08 18.22 -15.89
C GLU A 78 43.91 17.27 -16.18
N ALA A 79 43.32 16.65 -15.14
CA ALA A 79 42.13 15.80 -15.29
C ALA A 79 40.83 16.61 -15.30
N SER A 80 40.74 17.70 -14.53
CA SER A 80 39.53 18.54 -14.52
C SER A 80 39.40 19.43 -15.75
N GLU A 81 40.51 19.85 -16.38
CA GLU A 81 40.42 20.60 -17.64
C GLU A 81 40.16 19.67 -18.85
N ALA A 82 40.63 18.42 -18.83
CA ALA A 82 40.35 17.44 -19.87
C ALA A 82 38.89 16.92 -19.85
N GLU A 83 38.31 16.68 -18.67
CA GLU A 83 36.89 16.29 -18.58
C GLU A 83 35.92 17.47 -18.78
N SER A 84 36.36 18.72 -18.56
CA SER A 84 35.55 19.90 -18.89
C SER A 84 35.55 20.25 -20.38
N GLU A 85 36.61 19.92 -21.13
CA GLU A 85 36.64 20.05 -22.60
C GLU A 85 35.87 18.89 -23.28
N GLU A 86 35.90 17.67 -22.74
CA GLU A 86 35.14 16.53 -23.28
C GLU A 86 33.63 16.65 -22.98
N ALA A 87 33.25 17.24 -21.85
CA ALA A 87 31.85 17.61 -21.54
C ALA A 87 31.36 18.79 -22.40
N ALA A 88 32.20 19.80 -22.67
CA ALA A 88 31.80 20.94 -23.51
C ALA A 88 31.68 20.61 -25.00
N GLU A 89 32.46 19.65 -25.53
CA GLU A 89 32.29 19.16 -26.91
C GLU A 89 31.11 18.18 -27.07
N THR A 90 30.68 17.49 -26.01
CA THR A 90 29.49 16.63 -26.03
C THR A 90 28.19 17.41 -25.79
N GLU A 91 28.20 18.49 -25.02
CA GLU A 91 27.02 19.36 -24.87
C GLU A 91 26.77 20.22 -26.14
N THR A 92 27.82 20.56 -26.91
CA THR A 92 27.66 21.28 -28.18
C THR A 92 27.25 20.38 -29.36
N GLU A 93 27.68 19.11 -29.41
CA GLU A 93 27.13 18.16 -30.40
C GLU A 93 25.70 17.69 -30.06
N THR A 94 25.31 17.68 -28.78
CA THR A 94 23.95 17.27 -28.38
C THR A 94 22.93 18.39 -28.53
N GLU A 95 23.28 19.65 -28.29
CA GLU A 95 22.41 20.81 -28.58
C GLU A 95 22.30 21.10 -30.09
N GLU A 96 23.35 20.90 -30.91
CA GLU A 96 23.27 21.12 -32.37
C GLU A 96 22.49 19.98 -33.09
N VAL A 97 22.45 18.76 -32.52
CA VAL A 97 21.68 17.63 -33.06
C VAL A 97 20.23 17.62 -32.57
N THR A 98 19.92 18.21 -31.41
CA THR A 98 18.54 18.31 -30.90
C THR A 98 17.78 19.53 -31.44
N GLU A 99 18.44 20.67 -31.69
CA GLU A 99 17.77 21.79 -32.39
C GLU A 99 17.63 21.56 -33.91
N ALA A 100 18.48 20.73 -34.54
CA ALA A 100 18.32 20.39 -35.96
C ALA A 100 17.26 19.30 -36.22
N ALA A 101 16.99 18.41 -35.25
CA ALA A 101 15.95 17.39 -35.37
C ALA A 101 14.55 17.91 -34.99
N ALA A 102 14.46 18.91 -34.11
CA ALA A 102 13.19 19.49 -33.67
C ALA A 102 12.58 20.48 -34.69
N ASP A 103 13.36 21.10 -35.57
CA ASP A 103 12.84 21.99 -36.62
C ASP A 103 12.49 21.28 -37.94
N GLU A 104 12.99 20.05 -38.20
CA GLU A 104 12.68 19.32 -39.45
C GLU A 104 11.47 18.38 -39.33
N GLU A 105 11.17 17.82 -38.15
CA GLU A 105 9.97 16.98 -37.97
C GLU A 105 8.70 17.76 -37.59
N THR A 106 8.83 18.96 -37.01
CA THR A 106 7.65 19.77 -36.63
C THR A 106 7.12 20.64 -37.77
N GLU A 107 7.93 21.00 -38.78
CA GLU A 107 7.40 21.66 -40.00
C GLU A 107 6.89 20.65 -41.05
N ALA A 108 7.29 19.37 -40.99
CA ALA A 108 6.80 18.34 -41.91
C ALA A 108 5.41 17.79 -41.53
N GLU A 109 5.10 17.65 -40.24
CA GLU A 109 3.79 17.15 -39.79
C GLU A 109 2.71 18.23 -39.75
N THR A 110 3.09 19.51 -39.60
CA THR A 110 2.13 20.62 -39.64
C THR A 110 1.73 21.00 -41.08
N GLU A 111 2.62 20.85 -42.07
CA GLU A 111 2.30 21.02 -43.51
C GLU A 111 1.52 19.82 -44.09
N ALA A 112 1.66 18.62 -43.52
CA ALA A 112 0.88 17.43 -43.92
C ALA A 112 -0.56 17.45 -43.36
N ALA A 113 -0.75 17.96 -42.14
CA ALA A 113 -2.07 18.06 -41.50
C ALA A 113 -2.94 19.19 -42.08
N GLU A 114 -2.35 20.31 -42.52
CA GLU A 114 -3.10 21.38 -43.21
C GLU A 114 -3.40 21.05 -44.69
N ALA A 115 -2.64 20.17 -45.34
CA ALA A 115 -2.92 19.73 -46.71
C ALA A 115 -4.08 18.71 -46.79
N GLU A 116 -4.21 17.82 -45.81
CA GLU A 116 -5.28 16.79 -45.77
C GLU A 116 -6.65 17.36 -45.34
N THR A 117 -6.68 18.53 -44.69
CA THR A 117 -7.94 19.21 -44.31
C THR A 117 -8.46 20.23 -45.34
N GLU A 118 -7.62 20.76 -46.25
CA GLU A 118 -8.10 21.53 -47.40
C GLU A 118 -8.54 20.65 -48.60
N GLU A 119 -7.99 19.44 -48.81
CA GLU A 119 -8.42 18.56 -49.93
C GLU A 119 -9.77 17.85 -49.65
N ALA A 120 -10.14 17.64 -48.38
CA ALA A 120 -11.41 17.00 -47.99
C ALA A 120 -12.61 17.96 -47.90
N THR A 121 -12.41 19.28 -48.00
CA THR A 121 -13.50 20.28 -47.98
C THR A 121 -13.71 21.05 -49.29
N GLU A 122 -12.84 20.91 -50.30
CA GLU A 122 -13.08 21.41 -51.67
C GLU A 122 -13.68 20.38 -52.66
N ALA A 123 -13.85 19.11 -52.28
CA ALA A 123 -14.41 18.08 -53.17
C ALA A 123 -15.93 17.82 -53.04
N ALA A 124 -16.64 18.55 -52.16
CA ALA A 124 -18.09 18.38 -51.93
C ALA A 124 -18.93 19.62 -52.28
N ALA A 125 -18.32 20.67 -52.83
CA ALA A 125 -19.03 21.85 -53.32
C ALA A 125 -18.48 22.22 -54.70
N GLU A 126 -19.38 22.38 -55.68
CA GLU A 126 -19.14 22.69 -57.09
C GLU A 126 -18.98 21.50 -58.06
N GLU A 127 -20.07 20.77 -58.29
CA GLU A 127 -20.54 20.62 -59.68
C GLU A 127 -22.08 20.62 -59.71
N GLU A 128 -22.62 21.36 -60.68
CA GLU A 128 -24.04 21.46 -61.07
C GLU A 128 -24.95 22.46 -60.31
N THR A 129 -24.70 23.75 -60.53
CA THR A 129 -25.80 24.72 -60.72
C THR A 129 -25.62 25.47 -62.03
N GLU A 130 -26.64 25.45 -62.90
CA GLU A 130 -27.14 26.49 -63.84
C GLU A 130 -28.01 25.73 -64.89
N ALA A 131 -29.22 26.10 -65.31
CA ALA A 131 -30.12 27.22 -65.06
C ALA A 131 -31.48 26.88 -65.70
N GLU A 132 -32.47 27.74 -65.43
CA GLU A 132 -33.61 28.14 -66.27
C GLU A 132 -35.03 27.92 -65.73
N THR A 133 -35.82 28.93 -66.07
CA THR A 133 -36.98 29.55 -65.44
C THR A 133 -38.31 29.22 -66.14
N GLU A 134 -39.40 29.76 -65.56
CA GLU A 134 -40.77 29.95 -66.10
C GLU A 134 -41.77 28.80 -65.86
N GLU A 135 -43.07 28.96 -65.60
CA GLU A 135 -44.02 29.99 -65.13
C GLU A 135 -45.42 29.28 -65.17
N VAL A 136 -46.39 29.67 -64.31
CA VAL A 136 -47.87 29.45 -64.42
C VAL A 136 -48.37 27.99 -64.22
N THR A 137 -49.35 27.59 -63.39
CA THR A 137 -50.65 28.16 -62.93
C THR A 137 -51.28 27.21 -61.87
N GLU A 138 -52.02 27.79 -60.89
CA GLU A 138 -53.35 27.36 -60.33
C GLU A 138 -53.57 25.90 -59.85
N ILE A 139 -54.16 25.58 -58.68
CA ILE A 139 -55.41 26.07 -58.04
C ILE A 139 -55.36 25.81 -56.51
N ALA A 140 -55.99 26.73 -55.79
CA ALA A 140 -56.17 26.87 -54.33
C ALA A 140 -57.12 25.88 -53.63
N ALA A 141 -56.97 25.77 -52.30
CA ALA A 141 -57.97 25.95 -51.22
C ALA A 141 -57.38 25.33 -49.92
N GLU A 142 -56.96 26.11 -48.91
CA GLU A 142 -57.76 26.69 -47.79
C GLU A 142 -58.48 25.58 -46.98
N GLU A 143 -58.33 25.38 -45.66
CA GLU A 143 -58.28 26.23 -44.46
C GLU A 143 -57.55 25.43 -43.34
N GLU A 144 -56.63 25.98 -42.51
CA GLU A 144 -56.85 26.76 -41.26
C GLU A 144 -57.58 25.91 -40.17
N THR A 145 -57.21 25.84 -38.88
CA THR A 145 -56.12 26.35 -38.02
C THR A 145 -56.33 25.73 -36.61
N GLU A 146 -55.25 25.60 -35.82
CA GLU A 146 -55.13 25.88 -34.34
C GLU A 146 -56.09 25.19 -33.33
N ALA A 147 -55.77 24.88 -32.07
CA ALA A 147 -54.59 24.87 -31.23
C ALA A 147 -55.02 24.27 -29.86
N GLU A 148 -54.06 23.64 -29.17
CA GLU A 148 -53.82 23.56 -27.71
C GLU A 148 -54.97 23.47 -26.68
N SER A 149 -54.83 22.55 -25.72
CA SER A 149 -54.44 22.86 -24.33
C SER A 149 -54.87 21.78 -23.31
N GLU A 150 -54.14 21.77 -22.20
CA GLU A 150 -53.98 20.74 -21.18
C GLU A 150 -55.05 20.70 -20.08
N GLU A 151 -55.09 19.54 -19.42
CA GLU A 151 -55.30 19.21 -17.99
C GLU A 151 -56.53 19.62 -17.14
N ALA A 152 -56.77 18.70 -16.18
CA ALA A 152 -57.33 18.84 -14.82
C ALA A 152 -58.82 18.45 -14.56
N THR A 153 -58.96 17.27 -13.94
CA THR A 153 -59.76 16.89 -12.74
C THR A 153 -61.17 17.44 -12.47
N GLU A 154 -62.12 16.54 -12.21
CA GLU A 154 -63.03 16.43 -11.02
C GLU A 154 -64.06 15.30 -11.29
N GLU A 155 -64.13 14.24 -10.48
CA GLU A 155 -64.93 14.01 -9.25
C GLU A 155 -66.39 13.52 -9.49
N SER A 156 -66.78 12.54 -8.65
CA SER A 156 -68.13 12.11 -8.26
C SER A 156 -68.87 11.18 -9.24
N THR A 157 -69.74 10.25 -8.85
CA THR A 157 -70.16 9.54 -7.62
C THR A 157 -71.26 8.57 -8.09
N GLU A 158 -71.52 7.50 -7.32
CA GLU A 158 -72.73 6.64 -7.36
C GLU A 158 -72.87 5.73 -8.62
N ALA A 159 -73.42 4.52 -8.60
CA ALA A 159 -74.18 3.74 -7.62
C ALA A 159 -74.08 2.26 -8.05
N GLU A 160 -74.17 1.35 -7.07
CA GLU A 160 -74.93 0.09 -7.03
C GLU A 160 -75.02 -0.75 -8.33
N THR A 161 -74.85 -2.08 -8.37
CA THR A 161 -75.54 -3.09 -7.57
C THR A 161 -75.18 -4.49 -8.15
N GLU A 162 -75.29 -5.53 -7.31
CA GLU A 162 -75.54 -6.97 -7.64
C GLU A 162 -74.39 -7.80 -8.22
N ALA A 163 -74.17 -9.07 -7.88
CA ALA A 163 -74.66 -9.98 -6.84
C ALA A 163 -73.91 -11.32 -7.06
N GLU A 164 -73.51 -11.96 -5.96
CA GLU A 164 -73.44 -13.43 -5.75
C GLU A 164 -72.43 -14.26 -6.60
N THR A 165 -71.71 -15.26 -6.08
CA THR A 165 -72.10 -16.28 -5.10
C THR A 165 -70.86 -17.11 -4.68
N GLU A 166 -70.75 -17.36 -3.36
CA GLU A 166 -70.42 -18.62 -2.63
C GLU A 166 -69.11 -19.41 -2.92
N GLU A 167 -68.44 -20.06 -1.96
CA GLU A 167 -68.84 -20.75 -0.71
C GLU A 167 -67.57 -20.90 0.18
N ALA A 168 -67.52 -20.36 1.40
CA ALA A 168 -67.68 -21.01 2.72
C ALA A 168 -66.76 -22.20 3.06
N THR A 169 -66.05 -22.10 4.19
CA THR A 169 -66.19 -22.95 5.40
C THR A 169 -65.18 -22.48 6.47
N GLU A 170 -65.65 -21.83 7.55
CA GLU A 170 -65.94 -22.37 8.91
C GLU A 170 -64.69 -22.50 9.81
N ALA A 171 -64.66 -22.17 11.10
CA ALA A 171 -65.58 -21.61 12.09
C ALA A 171 -64.70 -21.24 13.32
N GLU A 172 -64.75 -20.01 13.84
CA GLU A 172 -65.45 -19.54 15.06
C GLU A 172 -65.07 -20.21 16.39
N THR A 173 -64.60 -19.42 17.37
CA THR A 173 -65.23 -19.13 18.70
C THR A 173 -64.21 -18.40 19.61
N GLU A 174 -64.36 -17.11 19.96
CA GLU A 174 -65.25 -16.51 20.99
C GLU A 174 -64.85 -16.94 22.43
N THR A 175 -64.69 -16.09 23.47
CA THR A 175 -65.17 -14.73 23.76
C THR A 175 -64.58 -14.21 25.12
N GLU A 176 -64.49 -12.86 25.26
CA GLU A 176 -64.84 -12.02 26.45
C GLU A 176 -63.98 -12.07 27.76
N THR A 177 -63.71 -11.00 28.54
CA THR A 177 -64.27 -9.63 28.65
C THR A 177 -63.60 -8.79 29.77
N GLU A 178 -63.49 -7.46 29.53
CA GLU A 178 -63.54 -6.24 30.42
C GLU A 178 -62.49 -5.99 31.54
N GLU A 179 -62.08 -4.76 31.92
CA GLU A 179 -62.68 -3.41 31.84
C GLU A 179 -61.62 -2.27 32.07
N VAL A 180 -61.57 -1.26 31.18
CA VAL A 180 -61.67 0.24 31.37
C VAL A 180 -60.80 0.94 32.47
N THR A 181 -59.98 2.00 32.26
CA THR A 181 -60.28 3.36 31.73
C THR A 181 -59.01 4.25 31.57
N GLU A 182 -58.91 4.97 30.42
CA GLU A 182 -58.51 6.38 30.11
C GLU A 182 -57.35 7.10 30.87
N GLU A 183 -56.49 7.95 30.27
CA GLU A 183 -56.62 8.82 29.08
C GLU A 183 -55.25 9.36 28.56
N ALA A 184 -55.12 9.46 27.22
CA ALA A 184 -54.36 10.41 26.37
C ALA A 184 -52.81 10.56 26.51
N THR A 185 -51.96 10.59 25.45
CA THR A 185 -52.09 10.85 24.00
C THR A 185 -50.75 10.50 23.29
N GLU A 186 -50.81 9.91 22.08
CA GLU A 186 -49.89 9.92 20.88
C GLU A 186 -48.37 9.68 21.07
N GLU A 187 -47.61 8.91 20.25
CA GLU A 187 -47.77 8.35 18.91
C GLU A 187 -46.70 7.24 18.65
N THR A 188 -47.06 6.27 17.78
CA THR A 188 -46.25 5.43 16.86
C THR A 188 -45.08 4.54 17.31
N THR A 189 -45.37 3.23 17.28
CA THR A 189 -44.66 2.08 16.65
C THR A 189 -43.17 2.18 16.30
N GLU A 190 -42.33 1.32 16.91
CA GLU A 190 -41.43 0.35 16.25
C GLU A 190 -40.68 -0.51 17.30
N ALA A 191 -40.28 -1.71 16.89
CA ALA A 191 -39.38 -2.66 17.58
C ALA A 191 -39.93 -3.48 18.78
N GLU A 192 -40.60 -4.59 18.48
CA GLU A 192 -40.48 -5.83 19.26
C GLU A 192 -40.15 -6.98 18.30
N THR A 193 -38.88 -7.09 17.89
CA THR A 193 -38.23 -8.36 17.52
C THR A 193 -36.73 -8.20 17.70
N GLU A 194 -36.29 -7.92 18.93
CA GLU A 194 -34.88 -7.94 19.34
C GLU A 194 -34.79 -8.66 20.68
N THR A 195 -35.03 -9.97 20.70
CA THR A 195 -34.61 -10.82 21.83
C THR A 195 -34.49 -12.31 21.47
N GLU A 196 -34.19 -12.65 20.22
CA GLU A 196 -33.80 -14.03 19.83
C GLU A 196 -32.82 -13.99 18.64
N THR A 197 -31.75 -13.18 18.73
CA THR A 197 -30.59 -13.29 17.80
C THR A 197 -29.25 -13.07 18.48
N GLU A 198 -29.18 -12.37 19.63
CA GLU A 198 -27.90 -12.14 20.32
C GLU A 198 -27.36 -13.36 21.09
N GLU A 199 -28.19 -14.35 21.42
CA GLU A 199 -27.72 -15.54 22.17
C GLU A 199 -27.18 -16.67 21.27
N ALA A 200 -27.28 -16.52 19.94
CA ALA A 200 -26.82 -17.52 18.97
C ALA A 200 -25.49 -17.16 18.28
N THR A 201 -25.08 -15.89 18.33
CA THR A 201 -23.78 -15.42 17.80
C THR A 201 -22.68 -15.44 18.85
N GLU A 202 -23.00 -15.36 20.14
CA GLU A 202 -21.98 -15.47 21.20
C GLU A 202 -21.52 -16.93 21.41
N ALA A 203 -22.40 -17.91 21.17
CA ALA A 203 -22.07 -19.34 21.33
C ALA A 203 -21.31 -19.96 20.14
N ALA A 204 -21.36 -19.35 18.95
CA ALA A 204 -20.58 -19.79 17.79
C ALA A 204 -19.17 -19.17 17.78
N ALA A 205 -19.03 -17.94 18.28
CA ALA A 205 -17.73 -17.30 18.47
C ALA A 205 -16.89 -17.97 19.58
N GLU A 206 -17.52 -18.56 20.60
CA GLU A 206 -16.79 -19.27 21.66
C GLU A 206 -16.38 -20.72 21.31
N GLU A 207 -17.02 -21.39 20.33
CA GLU A 207 -16.65 -22.77 19.95
C GLU A 207 -15.59 -22.87 18.85
N GLU A 208 -15.37 -21.85 18.01
CA GLU A 208 -14.26 -21.87 17.03
C GLU A 208 -12.92 -21.38 17.60
N THR A 209 -12.91 -20.61 18.70
CA THR A 209 -11.67 -20.25 19.41
C THR A 209 -11.12 -21.39 20.29
N GLU A 210 -11.87 -22.46 20.57
CA GLU A 210 -11.35 -23.61 21.35
C GLU A 210 -10.62 -24.69 20.53
N ALA A 211 -10.59 -24.60 19.19
CA ALA A 211 -9.95 -25.62 18.36
C ALA A 211 -8.46 -25.37 18.03
N ALA A 212 -7.93 -24.17 18.31
CA ALA A 212 -6.52 -23.81 18.10
C ALA A 212 -5.87 -23.37 19.43
N SER A 213 -5.69 -24.30 20.36
CA SER A 213 -4.97 -24.01 21.61
C SER A 213 -4.22 -25.25 22.13
N GLU A 214 -2.99 -25.42 21.66
CA GLU A 214 -1.91 -25.24 22.63
C GLU A 214 -1.61 -23.74 22.62
N ALA A 215 -2.34 -22.94 23.41
CA ALA A 215 -2.11 -21.51 23.51
C ALA A 215 -0.62 -21.28 23.78
N ALA A 216 0.04 -20.59 22.85
CA ALA A 216 1.41 -20.16 23.06
C ALA A 216 1.50 -19.36 24.36
N GLU A 217 2.59 -19.52 25.10
CA GLU A 217 2.80 -18.71 26.30
C GLU A 217 2.88 -17.23 25.89
N ILE A 218 1.99 -16.41 26.45
CA ILE A 218 1.95 -14.96 26.21
C ILE A 218 3.33 -14.36 26.45
N VAL A 219 3.81 -13.59 25.49
CA VAL A 219 5.12 -12.92 25.57
C VAL A 219 5.06 -11.84 26.66
N GLU A 220 6.07 -11.82 27.53
CA GLU A 220 6.19 -10.81 28.59
C GLU A 220 6.54 -9.44 28.00
N GLY A 221 5.68 -8.44 28.21
CA GLY A 221 5.89 -7.07 27.72
C GLY A 221 4.58 -6.39 27.33
N THR A 222 4.68 -5.16 26.85
CA THR A 222 3.61 -4.50 26.10
C THR A 222 4.27 -3.92 24.86
N TYR A 223 3.70 -4.25 23.70
CA TYR A 223 4.22 -3.86 22.40
C TYR A 223 3.17 -3.02 21.69
N THR A 224 3.60 -2.02 20.93
CA THR A 224 2.72 -1.21 20.07
C THR A 224 3.15 -1.40 18.62
N ILE A 225 2.22 -1.75 17.74
CA ILE A 225 2.49 -1.85 16.31
C ILE A 225 1.56 -0.93 15.53
N GLY A 226 2.06 -0.37 14.42
CA GLY A 226 1.25 0.36 13.45
C GLY A 226 0.97 -0.51 12.22
N ILE A 227 -0.29 -0.60 11.79
CA ILE A 227 -0.72 -1.30 10.58
C ILE A 227 -1.17 -0.25 9.56
N SER A 228 -0.34 -0.02 8.55
CA SER A 228 -0.65 0.84 7.41
C SER A 228 -1.21 0.00 6.27
N GLN A 229 -2.51 0.08 6.02
CA GLN A 229 -3.18 -0.61 4.92
C GLN A 229 -3.47 0.36 3.78
N PHE A 230 -3.09 0.01 2.55
CA PHE A 230 -3.19 0.97 1.44
C PHE A 230 -4.64 1.26 1.03
N ALA A 231 -5.48 0.23 0.91
CA ALA A 231 -6.87 0.34 0.44
C ALA A 231 -7.80 -0.59 1.24
N GLU A 232 -9.11 -0.42 1.15
CA GLU A 232 -10.10 -1.32 1.76
C GLU A 232 -10.65 -2.27 0.68
N HIS A 233 -10.20 -3.52 0.71
CA HIS A 233 -10.76 -4.61 -0.08
C HIS A 233 -10.39 -5.96 0.57
N GLY A 234 -11.20 -6.97 0.27
CA GLY A 234 -11.19 -8.24 1.01
C GLY A 234 -9.82 -8.91 1.10
N SER A 235 -8.97 -8.80 0.09
CA SER A 235 -7.64 -9.44 0.13
C SER A 235 -6.68 -8.77 1.09
N LEU A 236 -6.69 -7.44 1.19
CA LEU A 236 -5.86 -6.76 2.21
C LEU A 236 -6.42 -6.98 3.61
N ASP A 237 -7.73 -7.05 3.75
CA ASP A 237 -8.39 -7.38 5.01
C ASP A 237 -8.03 -8.80 5.46
N ASN A 238 -8.06 -9.78 4.55
CA ASN A 238 -7.59 -11.15 4.80
C ASN A 238 -6.12 -11.18 5.25
N CYS A 239 -5.24 -10.39 4.61
CA CYS A 239 -3.85 -10.24 5.04
C CYS A 239 -3.74 -9.69 6.48
N ARG A 240 -4.53 -8.67 6.82
CA ARG A 240 -4.54 -8.07 8.17
C ARG A 240 -5.02 -9.07 9.22
N GLU A 241 -6.11 -9.79 8.92
CA GLU A 241 -6.67 -10.82 9.80
C GLU A 241 -5.66 -11.95 10.02
N GLY A 242 -5.06 -12.46 8.94
CA GLY A 242 -3.99 -13.46 9.00
C GLY A 242 -2.80 -12.96 9.80
N PHE A 243 -2.36 -11.71 9.58
CA PHE A 243 -1.23 -11.12 10.30
C PHE A 243 -1.46 -11.08 11.82
N LEU A 244 -2.63 -10.66 12.26
CA LEU A 244 -3.00 -10.67 13.68
C LEU A 244 -3.11 -12.09 14.23
N ALA A 245 -3.64 -13.05 13.45
CA ALA A 245 -3.68 -14.46 13.83
C ALA A 245 -2.28 -15.07 13.98
N GLY A 246 -1.35 -14.75 13.07
CA GLY A 246 0.04 -15.17 13.11
C GLY A 246 0.79 -14.62 14.33
N LEU A 247 0.57 -13.35 14.67
CA LEU A 247 1.08 -12.75 15.91
C LEU A 247 0.50 -13.43 17.16
N ALA A 248 -0.81 -13.69 17.18
CA ALA A 248 -1.49 -14.34 18.30
C ALA A 248 -0.98 -15.78 18.52
N ALA A 249 -0.77 -16.54 17.44
CA ALA A 249 -0.18 -17.88 17.48
C ALA A 249 1.22 -17.88 18.11
N GLU A 250 1.93 -16.76 18.04
CA GLU A 250 3.26 -16.56 18.60
C GLU A 250 3.27 -15.88 19.97
N GLY A 251 2.10 -15.62 20.57
CA GLY A 251 1.93 -15.08 21.92
C GLY A 251 1.83 -13.56 22.01
N PHE A 252 1.57 -12.86 20.90
CA PHE A 252 1.25 -11.43 20.84
C PHE A 252 -0.25 -11.25 20.58
N VAL A 253 -1.02 -10.90 21.62
CA VAL A 253 -2.48 -10.83 21.59
C VAL A 253 -2.94 -9.40 21.85
N GLU A 254 -3.74 -8.88 20.92
CA GLU A 254 -4.30 -7.53 21.00
C GLU A 254 -5.13 -7.34 22.28
N GLY A 255 -4.92 -6.23 22.97
CA GLY A 255 -5.60 -5.90 24.21
C GLY A 255 -5.08 -6.62 25.45
N GLU A 256 -4.16 -7.59 25.30
CA GLU A 256 -3.45 -8.25 26.40
C GLU A 256 -2.02 -7.74 26.55
N ASN A 257 -1.17 -7.99 25.54
CA ASN A 257 0.23 -7.58 25.50
C ASN A 257 0.61 -6.84 24.21
N LEU A 258 -0.34 -6.64 23.30
CA LEU A 258 -0.17 -5.92 22.03
C LEU A 258 -1.22 -4.79 21.93
N GLU A 259 -0.75 -3.59 21.59
CA GLU A 259 -1.56 -2.45 21.15
C GLU A 259 -1.40 -2.31 19.64
N VAL A 260 -2.51 -2.20 18.92
CA VAL A 260 -2.54 -2.09 17.47
C VAL A 260 -3.10 -0.73 17.09
N GLU A 261 -2.29 0.06 16.40
CA GLU A 261 -2.74 1.24 15.67
C GLU A 261 -3.01 0.82 14.23
N TYR A 262 -4.19 1.13 13.70
CA TYR A 262 -4.59 0.77 12.34
C TYR A 262 -5.09 2.00 11.60
N ASP A 263 -4.49 2.27 10.44
CA ASP A 263 -4.89 3.34 9.56
C ASP A 263 -4.92 2.86 8.10
N ASN A 264 -5.91 3.35 7.37
CA ASN A 264 -6.09 3.06 5.96
C ASN A 264 -5.74 4.29 5.10
N ALA A 265 -4.93 4.10 4.07
CA ALA A 265 -4.48 5.17 3.18
C ALA A 265 -5.50 5.55 2.10
N GLN A 266 -6.60 4.80 1.96
CA GLN A 266 -7.70 5.09 1.04
C GLN A 266 -7.23 5.20 -0.42
N SER A 267 -6.32 4.30 -0.82
CA SER A 267 -5.66 4.27 -2.13
C SER A 267 -4.88 5.56 -2.47
N ASP A 268 -4.43 6.33 -1.46
CA ASP A 268 -3.67 7.56 -1.65
C ASP A 268 -2.25 7.45 -1.08
N THR A 269 -1.24 7.60 -1.94
CA THR A 269 0.17 7.47 -1.58
C THR A 269 0.66 8.56 -0.63
N GLY A 270 0.08 9.77 -0.71
CA GLY A 270 0.39 10.87 0.20
C GLY A 270 -0.14 10.62 1.63
N THR A 271 -1.30 9.98 1.72
CA THR A 271 -1.91 9.55 2.98
C THR A 271 -1.11 8.39 3.57
N ALA A 272 -0.67 7.41 2.76
CA ALA A 272 0.21 6.34 3.21
C ALA A 272 1.51 6.87 3.84
N ALA A 273 2.14 7.90 3.22
CA ALA A 273 3.31 8.56 3.78
C ALA A 273 3.01 9.28 5.11
N THR A 274 1.86 9.95 5.21
CA THR A 274 1.45 10.64 6.44
C THR A 274 1.19 9.65 7.59
N ILE A 275 0.59 8.50 7.30
CA ILE A 275 0.37 7.41 8.27
C ILE A 275 1.73 6.89 8.76
N ALA A 276 2.64 6.57 7.84
CA ALA A 276 3.98 6.08 8.17
C ALA A 276 4.78 7.07 9.05
N ASP A 277 4.73 8.37 8.73
CA ASP A 277 5.36 9.43 9.54
C ASP A 277 4.76 9.53 10.96
N SER A 278 3.46 9.24 11.11
CA SER A 278 2.80 9.20 12.42
C SER A 278 3.36 8.05 13.25
N TYR A 279 3.37 6.82 12.72
CA TYR A 279 3.89 5.66 13.44
C TYR A 279 5.35 5.82 13.86
N VAL A 280 6.18 6.43 13.01
CA VAL A 280 7.56 6.80 13.34
C VAL A 280 7.61 7.83 14.49
N SER A 281 6.75 8.84 14.47
CA SER A 281 6.68 9.87 15.51
C SER A 281 6.17 9.32 16.85
N ASP A 282 5.22 8.41 16.79
CA ASP A 282 4.62 7.74 17.95
C ASP A 282 5.56 6.69 18.54
N GLY A 283 6.54 6.24 17.76
CA GLY A 283 7.62 5.37 18.21
C GLY A 283 7.15 3.94 18.43
N VAL A 284 6.32 3.43 17.52
CA VAL A 284 5.85 2.03 17.52
C VAL A 284 7.04 1.06 17.46
N ASP A 285 6.84 -0.14 17.98
CA ASP A 285 7.86 -1.20 18.01
C ASP A 285 8.06 -1.87 16.65
N LEU A 286 7.05 -1.82 15.77
CA LEU A 286 7.07 -2.37 14.40
C LEU A 286 5.97 -1.72 13.55
N ILE A 287 6.24 -1.53 12.25
CA ILE A 287 5.23 -1.13 11.26
C ILE A 287 4.91 -2.35 10.38
N CYS A 288 3.65 -2.78 10.38
CA CYS A 288 3.10 -3.66 9.36
C CYS A 288 2.60 -2.82 8.20
N ALA A 289 3.08 -3.10 6.99
CA ALA A 289 2.66 -2.38 5.79
C ALA A 289 1.97 -3.33 4.81
N ILE A 290 0.68 -3.12 4.59
CA ILE A 290 -0.15 -3.97 3.74
C ILE A 290 -0.30 -3.27 2.38
N ALA A 291 0.18 -3.96 1.34
CA ALA A 291 0.36 -3.52 -0.05
C ALA A 291 1.62 -2.67 -0.32
N THR A 292 2.09 -2.75 -1.57
CA THR A 292 3.34 -2.13 -2.07
C THR A 292 3.46 -0.63 -1.75
N PRO A 293 2.45 0.23 -2.01
CA PRO A 293 2.60 1.66 -1.75
C PRO A 293 2.75 1.97 -0.25
N SER A 294 2.05 1.24 0.63
CA SER A 294 2.22 1.36 2.07
C SER A 294 3.59 0.88 2.53
N ALA A 295 4.11 -0.20 1.94
CA ALA A 295 5.45 -0.73 2.26
C ALA A 295 6.55 0.25 1.86
N MET A 296 6.47 0.84 0.66
CA MET A 296 7.39 1.88 0.21
C MET A 296 7.33 3.13 1.10
N ALA A 297 6.12 3.57 1.47
CA ALA A 297 5.93 4.71 2.37
C ALA A 297 6.53 4.45 3.75
N ALA A 298 6.19 3.30 4.36
CA ALA A 298 6.71 2.89 5.66
C ALA A 298 8.23 2.77 5.66
N TYR A 299 8.81 2.16 4.61
CA TYR A 299 10.25 2.04 4.48
C TYR A 299 10.92 3.41 4.46
N ASN A 300 10.44 4.31 3.58
CA ASN A 300 11.00 5.64 3.40
C ASN A 300 10.96 6.47 4.69
N SER A 301 9.84 6.43 5.43
CA SER A 301 9.70 7.16 6.70
C SER A 301 10.54 6.56 7.82
N ALA A 302 10.72 5.24 7.83
CA ALA A 302 11.48 4.53 8.87
C ALA A 302 13.00 4.48 8.62
N MET A 303 13.50 4.93 7.46
CA MET A 303 14.93 4.78 7.05
C MET A 303 15.94 5.29 8.08
N ASP A 304 15.65 6.41 8.75
CA ASP A 304 16.54 7.03 9.74
C ASP A 304 16.24 6.59 11.19
N THR A 305 15.54 5.45 11.34
CA THR A 305 15.07 4.92 12.62
C THR A 305 15.46 3.45 12.79
N GLU A 306 15.27 2.93 14.00
CA GLU A 306 15.45 1.49 14.29
C GLU A 306 14.13 0.70 14.17
N ILE A 307 13.03 1.34 13.76
CA ILE A 307 11.71 0.71 13.67
C ILE A 307 11.71 -0.25 12.48
N PRO A 308 11.49 -1.58 12.70
CA PRO A 308 11.39 -2.53 11.60
C PRO A 308 10.08 -2.36 10.85
N VAL A 309 10.15 -2.49 9.52
CA VAL A 309 8.98 -2.59 8.65
C VAL A 309 8.81 -4.04 8.22
N VAL A 310 7.61 -4.59 8.39
CA VAL A 310 7.24 -5.92 7.88
C VAL A 310 6.07 -5.75 6.92
N TYR A 311 6.25 -6.13 5.66
CA TYR A 311 5.23 -6.00 4.63
C TYR A 311 4.50 -7.30 4.31
N THR A 312 3.31 -7.18 3.74
CA THR A 312 2.55 -8.28 3.12
C THR A 312 1.80 -7.75 1.90
N ALA A 313 1.39 -8.64 1.01
CA ALA A 313 0.77 -8.32 -0.28
C ALA A 313 1.63 -7.35 -1.14
N VAL A 314 2.95 -7.61 -1.19
CA VAL A 314 3.88 -6.90 -2.08
C VAL A 314 4.24 -7.81 -3.25
N SER A 315 3.83 -7.45 -4.46
CA SER A 315 3.91 -8.39 -5.59
C SER A 315 5.33 -8.52 -6.16
N ASP A 316 6.10 -7.43 -6.17
CA ASP A 316 7.50 -7.42 -6.58
C ASP A 316 8.33 -6.54 -5.63
N PRO A 317 8.84 -7.10 -4.51
CA PRO A 317 9.67 -6.36 -3.57
C PRO A 317 10.96 -5.81 -4.18
N ALA A 318 11.48 -6.45 -5.24
CA ALA A 318 12.71 -6.00 -5.91
C ALA A 318 12.45 -4.77 -6.78
N ALA A 319 11.40 -4.79 -7.60
CA ALA A 319 10.98 -3.62 -8.38
C ALA A 319 10.58 -2.44 -7.48
N ALA A 320 9.97 -2.72 -6.32
CA ALA A 320 9.62 -1.71 -5.32
C ALA A 320 10.84 -1.17 -4.54
N GLY A 321 12.04 -1.71 -4.73
CA GLY A 321 13.27 -1.30 -4.04
C GLY A 321 13.32 -1.68 -2.56
N LEU A 322 12.53 -2.67 -2.15
CA LEU A 322 12.45 -3.16 -0.77
C LEU A 322 13.38 -4.36 -0.53
N ALA A 323 13.78 -5.06 -1.59
CA ALA A 323 14.76 -6.13 -1.60
C ALA A 323 15.59 -6.12 -2.90
N ASP A 324 16.64 -6.94 -2.97
CA ASP A 324 17.30 -7.29 -4.23
C ASP A 324 16.73 -8.56 -4.87
N GLU A 325 17.25 -8.95 -6.04
CA GLU A 325 16.80 -10.13 -6.79
C GLU A 325 17.06 -11.46 -6.05
N ASP A 326 18.01 -11.51 -5.11
CA ASP A 326 18.30 -12.67 -4.27
C ASP A 326 17.38 -12.70 -3.01
N GLY A 327 16.49 -11.72 -2.90
CA GLY A 327 15.55 -11.54 -1.79
C GLY A 327 16.16 -10.91 -0.55
N VAL A 328 17.36 -10.33 -0.65
CA VAL A 328 18.02 -9.67 0.48
C VAL A 328 17.34 -8.31 0.74
N PRO A 329 16.92 -8.03 1.98
CA PRO A 329 16.37 -6.74 2.40
C PRO A 329 17.19 -5.51 1.99
N ALA A 330 16.52 -4.46 1.53
CA ALA A 330 17.16 -3.17 1.24
C ALA A 330 17.63 -2.41 2.49
N GLY A 331 17.11 -2.77 3.67
CA GLY A 331 17.35 -2.09 4.93
C GLY A 331 16.61 -2.77 6.08
N ASN A 332 16.05 -1.99 7.02
CA ASN A 332 15.26 -2.53 8.13
C ASN A 332 13.82 -2.89 7.70
N ILE A 333 13.72 -3.70 6.64
CA ILE A 333 12.44 -4.05 6.00
C ILE A 333 12.45 -5.49 5.48
N THR A 334 11.38 -6.24 5.72
CA THR A 334 11.18 -7.60 5.19
C THR A 334 9.69 -7.89 5.08
N GLY A 335 9.29 -9.10 4.71
CA GLY A 335 7.88 -9.47 4.68
C GLY A 335 7.57 -10.65 3.78
N THR A 336 6.33 -10.69 3.31
CA THR A 336 5.88 -11.69 2.35
C THR A 336 5.48 -11.05 1.03
N ALA A 337 5.74 -11.78 -0.05
CA ALA A 337 5.40 -11.37 -1.41
C ALA A 337 4.26 -12.21 -1.99
N ASP A 338 3.36 -11.55 -2.72
CA ASP A 338 2.19 -12.15 -3.40
C ASP A 338 2.37 -12.15 -4.93
N ALA A 339 3.56 -12.51 -5.39
CA ALA A 339 3.88 -12.60 -6.81
C ALA A 339 2.83 -13.43 -7.56
N LEU A 340 2.22 -12.83 -8.58
CA LEU A 340 1.13 -13.46 -9.31
C LEU A 340 1.61 -14.60 -10.20
N PRO A 341 0.86 -15.73 -10.23
CA PRO A 341 1.14 -16.85 -11.13
C PRO A 341 0.64 -16.53 -12.55
N VAL A 342 1.25 -15.54 -13.20
CA VAL A 342 0.80 -15.00 -14.51
C VAL A 342 0.75 -16.07 -15.58
N GLU A 343 1.70 -17.00 -15.60
CA GLU A 343 1.70 -18.10 -16.56
C GLU A 343 0.45 -19.00 -16.40
N GLU A 344 0.14 -19.38 -15.16
CA GLU A 344 -1.07 -20.16 -14.84
C GLU A 344 -2.35 -19.37 -15.13
N GLN A 345 -2.38 -18.06 -14.89
CA GLN A 345 -3.52 -17.20 -15.24
C GLN A 345 -3.74 -17.16 -16.76
N LEU A 346 -2.69 -17.02 -17.57
CA LEU A 346 -2.79 -17.05 -19.03
C LEU A 346 -3.23 -18.43 -19.55
N GLN A 347 -2.74 -19.52 -18.94
CA GLN A 347 -3.20 -20.88 -19.23
C GLN A 347 -4.70 -21.06 -18.94
N MET A 348 -5.14 -20.60 -17.78
CA MET A 348 -6.54 -20.60 -17.34
C MET A 348 -7.43 -19.86 -18.34
N ILE A 349 -7.06 -18.62 -18.70
CA ILE A 349 -7.82 -17.81 -19.68
C ILE A 349 -7.88 -18.52 -21.02
N ARG A 350 -6.77 -19.10 -21.50
CA ARG A 350 -6.76 -19.82 -22.80
C ARG A 350 -7.61 -21.08 -22.78
N GLU A 351 -7.67 -21.80 -21.66
CA GLU A 351 -8.50 -22.99 -21.52
C GLU A 351 -10.00 -22.64 -21.55
N ILE A 352 -10.40 -21.58 -20.84
CA ILE A 352 -11.79 -21.13 -20.75
C ILE A 352 -12.24 -20.42 -22.03
N LEU A 353 -11.38 -19.57 -22.62
CA LEU A 353 -11.65 -18.77 -23.81
C LEU A 353 -10.68 -19.14 -24.95
N PRO A 354 -10.88 -20.30 -25.62
CA PRO A 354 -9.94 -20.79 -26.62
C PRO A 354 -9.82 -19.91 -27.86
N GLU A 355 -10.83 -19.08 -28.15
CA GLU A 355 -10.88 -18.18 -29.31
C GLU A 355 -10.51 -16.72 -28.98
N ALA A 356 -10.28 -16.36 -27.71
CA ALA A 356 -9.91 -14.99 -27.32
C ALA A 356 -8.52 -14.62 -27.86
N GLU A 357 -8.39 -13.39 -28.35
CA GLU A 357 -7.15 -12.81 -28.90
C GLU A 357 -6.64 -11.66 -28.04
N LYS A 358 -7.52 -10.94 -27.33
CA LYS A 358 -7.17 -9.72 -26.59
C LYS A 358 -7.57 -9.77 -25.12
N ILE A 359 -6.61 -9.48 -24.24
CA ILE A 359 -6.81 -9.33 -22.80
C ILE A 359 -6.68 -7.86 -22.43
N GLY A 360 -7.74 -7.30 -21.86
CA GLY A 360 -7.74 -5.95 -21.30
C GLY A 360 -7.17 -5.92 -19.88
N ILE A 361 -6.33 -4.93 -19.59
CA ILE A 361 -5.78 -4.72 -18.24
C ILE A 361 -5.90 -3.23 -17.89
N LEU A 362 -6.65 -2.92 -16.83
CA LEU A 362 -6.61 -1.62 -16.18
C LEU A 362 -5.53 -1.65 -15.09
N TYR A 363 -4.70 -0.61 -15.02
CA TYR A 363 -3.65 -0.52 -14.01
C TYR A 363 -3.37 0.92 -13.61
N THR A 364 -2.90 1.11 -12.40
CA THR A 364 -2.56 2.40 -11.82
C THR A 364 -1.08 2.68 -12.04
N THR A 365 -0.77 3.77 -12.73
CA THR A 365 0.60 4.14 -13.11
C THR A 365 1.50 4.52 -11.94
N SER A 366 0.94 4.74 -10.75
CA SER A 366 1.69 4.98 -9.52
C SER A 366 1.92 3.72 -8.68
N GLU A 367 1.41 2.56 -9.09
CA GLU A 367 1.54 1.29 -8.38
C GLU A 367 2.61 0.41 -9.05
N THR A 368 3.80 0.35 -8.46
CA THR A 368 4.94 -0.43 -9.00
C THR A 368 4.64 -1.94 -9.10
N ASN A 369 3.79 -2.48 -8.23
CA ASN A 369 3.25 -3.84 -8.33
C ASN A 369 2.48 -4.05 -9.64
N SER A 370 1.69 -3.08 -10.06
CA SER A 370 0.89 -3.19 -11.27
C SER A 370 1.75 -3.07 -12.52
N GLU A 371 2.74 -2.16 -12.54
CA GLU A 371 3.67 -2.01 -13.67
C GLU A 371 4.53 -3.26 -13.88
N SER A 372 5.09 -3.83 -12.81
CA SER A 372 5.90 -5.06 -12.87
C SER A 372 5.08 -6.28 -13.33
N THR A 373 3.86 -6.41 -12.81
CA THR A 373 2.94 -7.48 -13.21
C THR A 373 2.51 -7.33 -14.67
N LEU A 374 2.17 -6.11 -15.11
CA LEU A 374 1.82 -5.83 -16.51
C LEU A 374 2.96 -6.21 -17.45
N ALA A 375 4.20 -5.85 -17.12
CA ALA A 375 5.38 -6.23 -17.92
C ALA A 375 5.51 -7.76 -18.07
N THR A 376 5.22 -8.52 -17.01
CA THR A 376 5.20 -9.99 -17.04
C THR A 376 4.08 -10.52 -17.94
N TYR A 377 2.89 -9.92 -17.89
CA TYR A 377 1.79 -10.23 -18.80
C TYR A 377 2.17 -9.97 -20.26
N GLU A 378 2.76 -8.81 -20.57
CA GLU A 378 3.20 -8.44 -21.91
C GLU A 378 4.29 -9.38 -22.44
N GLU A 379 5.20 -9.84 -21.58
CA GLU A 379 6.24 -10.82 -21.93
C GLU A 379 5.64 -12.19 -22.31
N LEU A 380 4.69 -12.69 -21.52
CA LEU A 380 4.19 -14.07 -21.64
C LEU A 380 2.96 -14.24 -22.54
N ALA A 381 2.11 -13.22 -22.66
CA ALA A 381 0.82 -13.30 -23.35
C ALA A 381 0.92 -13.82 -24.79
N GLY A 382 1.97 -13.40 -25.52
CA GLY A 382 2.21 -13.82 -26.89
C GLY A 382 2.43 -15.34 -27.05
N GLU A 383 3.00 -16.00 -26.03
CA GLU A 383 3.20 -17.47 -26.04
C GLU A 383 1.87 -18.22 -25.99
N TYR A 384 0.85 -17.60 -25.39
CA TYR A 384 -0.50 -18.10 -25.28
C TYR A 384 -1.44 -17.55 -26.36
N GLY A 385 -0.92 -16.77 -27.31
CA GLY A 385 -1.68 -16.21 -28.44
C GLY A 385 -2.57 -15.04 -28.06
N PHE A 386 -2.24 -14.31 -26.99
CA PHE A 386 -2.93 -13.10 -26.58
C PHE A 386 -2.12 -11.84 -26.94
N GLU A 387 -2.85 -10.77 -27.22
CA GLU A 387 -2.38 -9.38 -27.23
C GLU A 387 -2.89 -8.71 -25.94
N ILE A 388 -2.01 -7.98 -25.24
CA ILE A 388 -2.40 -7.19 -24.08
C ILE A 388 -2.84 -5.80 -24.55
N VAL A 389 -4.02 -5.38 -24.11
CA VAL A 389 -4.55 -4.02 -24.26
C VAL A 389 -4.59 -3.39 -22.88
N SER A 390 -3.59 -2.57 -22.57
CA SER A 390 -3.46 -1.95 -21.25
C SER A 390 -3.98 -0.51 -21.25
N THR A 391 -4.70 -0.11 -20.20
CA THR A 391 -5.09 1.29 -19.97
C THR A 391 -4.60 1.74 -18.59
N GLY A 392 -3.70 2.72 -18.59
CA GLY A 392 -3.17 3.32 -17.37
C GLY A 392 -4.13 4.35 -16.79
N ILE A 393 -4.37 4.29 -15.48
CA ILE A 393 -5.12 5.26 -14.69
C ILE A 393 -4.22 5.92 -13.63
N ASN A 394 -4.69 7.03 -13.04
CA ASN A 394 -4.00 7.69 -11.94
C ASN A 394 -4.78 7.59 -10.63
N THR A 395 -6.11 7.57 -10.71
CA THR A 395 -7.00 7.57 -9.54
C THR A 395 -8.23 6.71 -9.80
N ILE A 396 -8.93 6.34 -8.72
CA ILE A 396 -10.20 5.60 -8.79
C ILE A 396 -11.26 6.30 -9.65
N ALA A 397 -11.22 7.64 -9.74
CA ALA A 397 -12.17 8.42 -10.54
C ALA A 397 -12.00 8.21 -12.06
N ASP A 398 -10.84 7.73 -12.50
CA ASP A 398 -10.54 7.47 -13.91
C ASP A 398 -11.11 6.10 -14.36
N VAL A 399 -11.41 5.19 -13.42
CA VAL A 399 -11.83 3.80 -13.71
C VAL A 399 -13.11 3.74 -14.54
N ASP A 400 -14.08 4.61 -14.27
CA ASP A 400 -15.37 4.63 -14.99
C ASP A 400 -15.18 4.82 -16.49
N MET A 401 -14.37 5.81 -16.89
CA MET A 401 -14.08 6.10 -18.30
C MET A 401 -13.20 5.01 -18.92
N ALA A 402 -12.16 4.57 -18.19
CA ALA A 402 -11.22 3.58 -18.70
C ALA A 402 -11.90 2.21 -18.93
N ALA A 403 -12.74 1.77 -18.00
CA ALA A 403 -13.50 0.52 -18.15
C ALA A 403 -14.49 0.59 -19.32
N ALA A 404 -15.19 1.72 -19.47
CA ALA A 404 -16.14 1.93 -20.56
C ALA A 404 -15.49 1.87 -21.96
N GLU A 405 -14.25 2.36 -22.08
CA GLU A 405 -13.47 2.29 -23.33
C GLU A 405 -12.93 0.87 -23.56
N LEU A 406 -12.29 0.28 -22.54
CA LEU A 406 -11.59 -1.00 -22.64
C LEU A 406 -12.50 -2.15 -23.11
N VAL A 407 -13.74 -2.21 -22.62
CA VAL A 407 -14.69 -3.29 -22.98
C VAL A 407 -15.05 -3.32 -24.47
N GLY A 408 -14.80 -2.23 -25.20
CA GLY A 408 -15.01 -2.17 -26.65
C GLY A 408 -13.88 -2.77 -27.49
N GLU A 409 -12.74 -3.09 -26.86
CA GLU A 409 -11.48 -3.40 -27.56
C GLU A 409 -10.95 -4.81 -27.31
N VAL A 410 -11.53 -5.53 -26.36
CA VAL A 410 -10.96 -6.77 -25.79
C VAL A 410 -11.97 -7.91 -25.75
N ASP A 411 -11.46 -9.14 -25.65
CA ASP A 411 -12.31 -10.34 -25.54
C ASP A 411 -12.58 -10.73 -24.08
N CYS A 412 -11.69 -10.34 -23.17
CA CYS A 412 -11.82 -10.50 -21.74
C CYS A 412 -10.97 -9.44 -21.02
N ILE A 413 -11.22 -9.25 -19.73
CA ILE A 413 -10.40 -8.41 -18.85
C ILE A 413 -9.69 -9.30 -17.85
N SER A 414 -8.43 -9.01 -17.56
CA SER A 414 -7.70 -9.56 -16.41
C SER A 414 -7.51 -8.46 -15.38
N ASN A 415 -8.15 -8.61 -14.23
CA ASN A 415 -8.03 -7.69 -13.11
C ASN A 415 -6.84 -8.11 -12.25
N LEU A 416 -5.81 -7.25 -12.17
CA LEU A 416 -4.58 -7.50 -11.42
C LEU A 416 -4.81 -7.34 -9.89
N THR A 417 -3.75 -7.53 -9.10
CA THR A 417 -3.64 -7.05 -7.71
C THR A 417 -3.32 -5.54 -7.66
N ASP A 418 -3.98 -4.77 -8.53
CA ASP A 418 -3.93 -3.31 -8.52
C ASP A 418 -4.93 -2.78 -7.50
N ASN A 419 -4.45 -2.11 -6.45
CA ASN A 419 -5.29 -1.80 -5.30
C ASN A 419 -6.40 -0.80 -5.64
N THR A 420 -6.10 0.16 -6.51
CA THR A 420 -7.05 1.17 -6.95
C THR A 420 -8.15 0.55 -7.82
N VAL A 421 -7.80 -0.33 -8.76
CA VAL A 421 -8.76 -1.01 -9.64
C VAL A 421 -9.58 -2.04 -8.86
N VAL A 422 -8.97 -2.80 -7.94
CA VAL A 422 -9.70 -3.73 -7.05
C VAL A 422 -10.74 -3.00 -6.20
N SER A 423 -10.40 -1.84 -5.65
CA SER A 423 -11.36 -0.98 -4.93
C SER A 423 -12.52 -0.49 -5.81
N ALA A 424 -12.37 -0.53 -7.13
CA ALA A 424 -13.39 -0.15 -8.11
C ALA A 424 -13.89 -1.35 -8.95
N LEU A 425 -13.67 -2.58 -8.50
CA LEU A 425 -13.99 -3.79 -9.26
C LEU A 425 -15.45 -3.83 -9.72
N GLN A 426 -16.39 -3.39 -8.88
CA GLN A 426 -17.81 -3.37 -9.24
C GLN A 426 -18.11 -2.47 -10.45
N THR A 427 -17.37 -1.38 -10.63
CA THR A 427 -17.49 -0.52 -11.81
C THR A 427 -16.99 -1.25 -13.05
N VAL A 428 -15.83 -1.90 -12.96
CA VAL A 428 -15.26 -2.71 -14.05
C VAL A 428 -16.21 -3.84 -14.45
N LEU A 429 -16.71 -4.60 -13.47
CA LEU A 429 -17.67 -5.68 -13.69
C LEU A 429 -18.98 -5.16 -14.29
N SER A 430 -19.46 -3.99 -13.90
CA SER A 430 -20.69 -3.41 -14.47
C SER A 430 -20.56 -3.19 -15.98
N TYR A 431 -19.49 -2.53 -16.42
CA TYR A 431 -19.23 -2.30 -17.86
C TYR A 431 -18.98 -3.60 -18.61
N ALA A 432 -18.19 -4.51 -18.02
CA ALA A 432 -17.87 -5.79 -18.64
C ALA A 432 -19.13 -6.66 -18.81
N ASN A 433 -19.98 -6.74 -17.79
CA ASN A 433 -21.24 -7.49 -17.84
C ASN A 433 -22.22 -6.90 -18.87
N GLU A 434 -22.34 -5.57 -18.97
CA GLU A 434 -23.17 -4.93 -20.02
C GLU A 434 -22.67 -5.29 -21.43
N ALA A 435 -21.35 -5.36 -21.60
CA ALA A 435 -20.71 -5.75 -22.86
C ALA A 435 -20.61 -7.27 -23.09
N ASN A 436 -21.00 -8.10 -22.11
CA ASN A 436 -20.78 -9.56 -22.09
C ASN A 436 -19.30 -9.96 -22.23
N ILE A 437 -18.41 -9.18 -21.61
CA ILE A 437 -16.97 -9.43 -21.56
C ILE A 437 -16.65 -10.12 -20.22
N PRO A 438 -16.05 -11.32 -20.22
CA PRO A 438 -15.62 -11.98 -19.00
C PRO A 438 -14.50 -11.21 -18.30
N VAL A 439 -14.57 -11.13 -16.97
CA VAL A 439 -13.48 -10.60 -16.13
C VAL A 439 -12.84 -11.77 -15.37
N PHE A 440 -11.54 -11.93 -15.48
CA PHE A 440 -10.74 -12.86 -14.68
C PHE A 440 -10.08 -12.08 -13.56
N GLY A 441 -10.15 -12.62 -12.34
CA GLY A 441 -9.47 -12.03 -11.20
C GLY A 441 -8.07 -12.60 -11.02
N SER A 442 -7.27 -11.95 -10.19
CA SER A 442 -5.95 -12.45 -9.77
C SER A 442 -5.95 -13.10 -8.38
N GLU A 443 -7.08 -13.04 -7.68
CA GLU A 443 -7.25 -13.50 -6.30
C GLU A 443 -8.67 -14.00 -6.03
N ILE A 444 -8.87 -14.66 -4.90
CA ILE A 444 -10.15 -15.31 -4.55
C ILE A 444 -11.28 -14.29 -4.32
N GLU A 445 -11.01 -13.16 -3.68
CA GLU A 445 -12.02 -12.15 -3.35
C GLU A 445 -12.61 -11.51 -4.62
N GLN A 446 -11.83 -11.35 -5.67
CA GLN A 446 -12.34 -10.84 -6.95
C GLN A 446 -13.34 -11.82 -7.60
N VAL A 447 -13.16 -13.13 -7.41
CA VAL A 447 -14.09 -14.16 -7.91
C VAL A 447 -15.38 -14.18 -7.11
N LYS A 448 -15.29 -14.05 -5.77
CA LYS A 448 -16.45 -13.86 -4.89
C LYS A 448 -17.32 -12.66 -5.30
N ASN A 449 -16.66 -11.59 -5.73
CA ASN A 449 -17.29 -10.33 -6.14
C ASN A 449 -17.80 -10.29 -7.59
N GLY A 450 -17.53 -11.33 -8.39
CA GLY A 450 -18.16 -11.52 -9.71
C GLY A 450 -17.21 -11.76 -10.88
N CYS A 451 -15.90 -11.86 -10.64
CA CYS A 451 -14.99 -12.37 -11.67
C CYS A 451 -15.28 -13.85 -11.96
N LEU A 452 -15.09 -14.26 -13.21
CA LEU A 452 -15.38 -15.60 -13.70
C LEU A 452 -14.51 -16.67 -13.04
N ALA A 453 -13.20 -16.42 -12.97
CA ALA A 453 -12.23 -17.32 -12.37
C ALA A 453 -10.95 -16.56 -12.01
N SER A 454 -10.13 -17.17 -11.15
CA SER A 454 -8.77 -16.72 -10.84
C SER A 454 -7.84 -17.88 -10.57
N MET A 455 -6.55 -17.65 -10.79
CA MET A 455 -5.47 -18.44 -10.21
C MET A 455 -4.76 -17.54 -9.19
N GLY A 456 -4.84 -17.91 -7.90
CA GLY A 456 -4.32 -17.06 -6.83
C GLY A 456 -3.89 -17.84 -5.59
N ILE A 457 -3.31 -17.09 -4.64
CA ILE A 457 -2.87 -17.61 -3.33
C ILE A 457 -3.95 -17.39 -2.26
N ASP A 458 -3.70 -17.89 -1.05
CA ASP A 458 -4.52 -17.62 0.14
C ASP A 458 -3.93 -16.43 0.92
N TYR A 459 -4.67 -15.32 0.96
CA TYR A 459 -4.25 -14.07 1.61
C TYR A 459 -4.30 -14.14 3.15
N ILE A 460 -5.14 -15.00 3.73
CA ILE A 460 -5.13 -15.24 5.19
C ILE A 460 -3.83 -15.97 5.54
N ALA A 461 -3.50 -17.03 4.81
CA ALA A 461 -2.26 -17.78 5.02
C ALA A 461 -1.01 -16.91 4.80
N LEU A 462 -1.03 -16.05 3.78
CA LEU A 462 0.02 -15.06 3.55
C LEU A 462 0.19 -14.12 4.74
N GLY A 463 -0.92 -13.60 5.27
CA GLY A 463 -0.94 -12.77 6.47
C GLY A 463 -0.38 -13.49 7.70
N GLU A 464 -0.83 -14.73 7.96
CA GLU A 464 -0.36 -15.55 9.10
C GLU A 464 1.16 -15.75 9.07
N GLN A 465 1.71 -16.02 7.88
CA GLN A 465 3.14 -16.12 7.66
C GLN A 465 3.86 -14.80 7.97
N THR A 466 3.32 -13.67 7.50
CA THR A 466 3.84 -12.33 7.85
C THR A 466 3.80 -12.07 9.36
N GLY A 467 2.72 -12.45 10.03
CA GLY A 467 2.56 -12.30 11.48
C GLY A 467 3.62 -13.07 12.27
N GLN A 468 3.94 -14.28 11.82
CA GLN A 468 5.02 -15.08 12.40
C GLN A 468 6.40 -14.44 12.19
N MET A 469 6.67 -13.87 11.01
CA MET A 469 7.90 -13.10 10.75
C MET A 469 8.02 -11.89 11.68
N ALA A 470 6.93 -11.12 11.83
CA ALA A 470 6.88 -9.97 12.74
C ALA A 470 7.09 -10.39 14.20
N ALA A 471 6.49 -11.51 14.63
CA ALA A 471 6.70 -12.05 15.96
C ALA A 471 8.17 -12.40 16.24
N ALA A 472 8.87 -13.02 15.28
CA ALA A 472 10.29 -13.34 15.41
C ALA A 472 11.15 -12.07 15.57
N ILE A 473 10.78 -10.98 14.88
CA ILE A 473 11.44 -9.67 15.02
C ILE A 473 11.16 -9.05 16.39
N LEU A 474 9.90 -9.02 16.84
CA LEU A 474 9.50 -8.46 18.15
C LEU A 474 10.11 -9.25 19.33
N LYS A 475 10.32 -10.56 19.18
CA LYS A 475 11.03 -11.41 20.15
C LYS A 475 12.55 -11.20 20.14
N GLY A 476 13.08 -10.52 19.13
CA GLY A 476 14.53 -10.35 18.92
C GLY A 476 15.24 -11.62 18.47
N GLU A 477 14.50 -12.56 17.88
CA GLU A 477 15.04 -13.82 17.33
C GLU A 477 15.66 -13.63 15.94
N SER A 478 15.22 -12.59 15.22
CA SER A 478 15.76 -12.13 13.94
C SER A 478 15.64 -10.61 13.82
N THR A 479 16.33 -10.01 12.85
CA THR A 479 16.11 -8.62 12.44
C THR A 479 15.50 -8.58 11.04
N ALA A 480 14.75 -7.52 10.72
CA ALA A 480 14.18 -7.36 9.38
C ALA A 480 15.27 -7.30 8.31
N SER A 481 16.41 -6.68 8.61
CA SER A 481 17.55 -6.54 7.69
C SER A 481 18.32 -7.83 7.38
N GLU A 482 18.12 -8.90 8.14
CA GLU A 482 18.77 -10.20 7.92
C GLU A 482 17.77 -11.28 7.47
N MET A 483 16.49 -10.95 7.39
CA MET A 483 15.40 -11.86 7.06
C MET A 483 14.99 -11.64 5.60
N ASN A 484 15.34 -12.57 4.70
CA ASN A 484 14.84 -12.52 3.34
C ASN A 484 13.30 -12.58 3.32
N PHE A 485 12.70 -11.94 2.33
CA PHE A 485 11.26 -12.04 2.15
C PHE A 485 10.86 -13.46 1.77
N GLU A 486 9.63 -13.85 2.13
CA GLU A 486 9.09 -15.16 1.82
C GLU A 486 7.95 -15.04 0.79
N THR A 487 7.71 -16.09 0.02
CA THR A 487 6.57 -16.16 -0.93
C THR A 487 5.59 -17.22 -0.46
N CYS A 488 4.29 -16.95 -0.60
CA CYS A 488 3.29 -18.01 -0.45
C CYS A 488 3.35 -18.95 -1.66
N GLU A 489 3.58 -20.24 -1.42
CA GLU A 489 3.61 -21.23 -2.48
C GLU A 489 2.21 -21.73 -2.84
N GLY A 490 1.96 -21.90 -4.15
CA GLY A 490 0.79 -22.59 -4.68
C GLY A 490 -0.26 -21.64 -5.25
N ALA A 491 -0.50 -21.77 -6.55
CA ALA A 491 -1.64 -21.16 -7.22
C ALA A 491 -2.82 -22.13 -7.18
N SER A 492 -3.95 -21.67 -6.66
CA SER A 492 -5.20 -22.43 -6.64
C SER A 492 -6.20 -21.83 -7.62
N LEU A 493 -6.95 -22.70 -8.28
CA LEU A 493 -8.05 -22.31 -9.16
C LEU A 493 -9.28 -21.97 -8.33
N TYR A 494 -9.86 -20.80 -8.57
CA TYR A 494 -11.14 -20.37 -8.02
C TYR A 494 -12.10 -20.05 -9.16
N VAL A 495 -13.36 -20.47 -9.02
CA VAL A 495 -14.36 -20.35 -10.10
C VAL A 495 -15.68 -19.81 -9.58
N ASN A 496 -16.30 -18.90 -10.33
CA ASN A 496 -17.66 -18.43 -10.11
C ASN A 496 -18.60 -19.01 -11.18
N THR A 497 -19.42 -19.98 -10.79
CA THR A 497 -20.34 -20.64 -11.74
C THR A 497 -21.53 -19.76 -12.10
N GLU A 498 -21.94 -18.83 -11.23
CA GLU A 498 -23.01 -17.87 -11.56
C GLU A 498 -22.54 -16.89 -12.64
N ALA A 499 -21.31 -16.38 -12.53
CA ALA A 499 -20.70 -15.53 -13.55
C ALA A 499 -20.58 -16.30 -14.88
N ALA A 500 -20.14 -17.56 -14.85
CA ALA A 500 -20.06 -18.41 -16.04
C ALA A 500 -21.43 -18.59 -16.71
N GLU A 501 -22.48 -18.89 -15.93
CA GLU A 501 -23.85 -19.05 -16.43
C GLU A 501 -24.38 -17.75 -17.06
N ASN A 502 -24.14 -16.60 -16.41
CA ASN A 502 -24.58 -15.29 -16.91
C ASN A 502 -23.88 -14.90 -18.22
N LEU A 503 -22.61 -15.27 -18.37
CA LEU A 503 -21.82 -15.05 -19.58
C LEU A 503 -22.06 -16.12 -20.66
N GLY A 504 -22.84 -17.18 -20.37
CA GLY A 504 -23.07 -18.29 -21.29
C GLY A 504 -21.84 -19.15 -21.55
N ILE A 505 -20.90 -19.19 -20.60
CA ILE A 505 -19.66 -19.97 -20.66
C ILE A 505 -19.89 -21.32 -19.99
N GLU A 506 -19.69 -22.40 -20.75
CA GLU A 506 -19.76 -23.76 -20.21
C GLU A 506 -18.40 -24.19 -19.66
N LEU A 507 -18.28 -24.26 -18.34
CA LEU A 507 -17.12 -24.85 -17.66
C LEU A 507 -17.30 -26.36 -17.53
N SER A 508 -16.24 -27.13 -17.81
CA SER A 508 -16.32 -28.59 -17.73
C SER A 508 -16.41 -29.08 -16.27
N GLU A 509 -17.12 -30.18 -16.01
CA GLU A 509 -17.24 -30.75 -14.66
C GLU A 509 -15.88 -31.11 -14.06
N ASP A 510 -14.95 -31.60 -14.88
CA ASP A 510 -13.58 -31.94 -14.45
C ASP A 510 -12.83 -30.66 -14.03
N TYR A 511 -13.02 -29.55 -14.75
CA TYR A 511 -12.39 -28.26 -14.44
C TYR A 511 -12.91 -27.66 -13.13
N ILE A 512 -14.22 -27.71 -12.91
CA ILE A 512 -14.84 -27.27 -11.65
C ILE A 512 -14.37 -28.15 -10.48
N ALA A 513 -14.21 -29.46 -10.71
CA ALA A 513 -13.77 -30.40 -9.66
C ALA A 513 -12.32 -30.19 -9.22
N ASP A 514 -11.48 -29.60 -10.07
CA ASP A 514 -10.08 -29.27 -9.76
C ASP A 514 -9.94 -27.88 -9.07
N ALA A 515 -11.02 -27.09 -9.00
CA ALA A 515 -11.03 -25.82 -8.29
C ALA A 515 -10.90 -26.03 -6.77
N ALA A 516 -10.10 -25.19 -6.12
CA ALA A 516 -9.98 -25.16 -4.67
C ALA A 516 -11.29 -24.69 -4.02
N GLU A 517 -11.97 -23.74 -4.65
CA GLU A 517 -13.29 -23.27 -4.24
C GLU A 517 -14.15 -22.89 -5.44
N VAL A 518 -15.47 -23.08 -5.29
CA VAL A 518 -16.47 -22.80 -6.31
C VAL A 518 -17.55 -21.91 -5.69
N PHE A 519 -17.78 -20.75 -6.29
CA PHE A 519 -18.78 -19.79 -5.88
C PHE A 519 -20.04 -19.94 -6.73
N GLU A 520 -21.13 -20.37 -6.09
CA GLU A 520 -22.44 -20.52 -6.73
C GLU A 520 -23.27 -19.23 -6.71
N THR A 521 -22.84 -18.22 -5.94
CA THR A 521 -23.49 -16.91 -5.83
C THR A 521 -22.45 -15.82 -5.67
N THR A 522 -22.69 -14.70 -6.34
CA THR A 522 -21.88 -13.48 -6.26
C THR A 522 -22.32 -12.67 -5.06
N THR A 523 -21.39 -12.39 -4.15
CA THR A 523 -21.63 -11.49 -3.02
C THR A 523 -21.12 -10.13 -3.42
N VAL A 524 -21.98 -9.12 -3.39
CA VAL A 524 -21.55 -7.72 -3.56
C VAL A 524 -21.47 -7.14 -2.16
N GLU A 525 -20.25 -6.98 -1.64
CA GLU A 525 -20.01 -6.32 -0.35
C GLU A 525 -19.92 -4.79 -0.48
#